data_AF-A7ENN4-F1
#
_entry.id   AF-A7ENN4-F1
#
_cell.length_a   1.000
_cell.length_b   1.000
_cell.length_c   1.000
_cell.angle_alpha   90.00
_cell.angle_beta   90.00
_cell.angle_gamma   90.00
#
_symmetry.space_group_name_H-M   'P 1'
#
loop_
_entity.id
_entity.type
_entity.pdbx_description
1 polymer ?
#
loop_
_entity_poly.entity_id
_entity_poly.type
_entity_poly.pdbx_seq_one_letter_code
_entity_poly.pdbx_strand_id
1 'polypeptide(L)'
;MASTASPRESFEVRQVSSTEDWHPNLSKSLPLSPARQALVDDIIALYSYLSTIERIKRYTPDCVYDDQFVYANDRYKMAGQWFALPKLFKDSKNEGYQIVRSDDEVI
;
A
#
# COMPACT_ATOMS: atom_id res chain seq x y z
N MET A 1 -12.08 -8.29 37.08
CA MET A 1 -11.91 -8.56 35.65
C MET A 1 -11.31 -7.33 35.00
N ALA A 2 -10.02 -7.38 34.66
CA ALA A 2 -9.33 -6.29 33.97
C ALA A 2 -9.19 -6.67 32.49
N SER A 3 -9.64 -5.78 31.62
CA SER A 3 -9.52 -5.88 30.16
C SER A 3 -8.06 -6.08 29.76
N THR A 4 -7.73 -7.23 29.19
CA THR A 4 -6.47 -7.48 28.50
C THR A 4 -6.53 -6.84 27.11
N ALA A 5 -6.48 -5.51 27.05
CA ALA A 5 -6.35 -4.81 25.78
C ALA A 5 -4.87 -4.62 25.47
N SER A 6 -4.27 -5.57 24.75
CA SER A 6 -2.95 -5.36 24.14
C SER A 6 -3.00 -4.08 23.28
N PRO A 7 -1.92 -3.29 23.21
CA PRO A 7 -1.85 -2.12 22.35
C PRO A 7 -2.23 -2.45 20.90
N ARG A 8 -2.85 -1.51 20.18
CA ARG A 8 -3.29 -1.72 18.77
C ARG A 8 -2.12 -2.15 17.87
N GLU A 9 -0.92 -1.65 18.16
CA GLU A 9 0.34 -2.04 17.52
C GLU A 9 0.59 -3.56 17.56
N SER A 10 0.15 -4.26 18.61
CA SER A 10 0.25 -5.73 18.73
C SER A 10 -0.65 -6.49 17.74
N PHE A 11 -1.58 -5.81 17.08
CA PHE A 11 -2.46 -6.36 16.05
C PHE A 11 -2.14 -5.83 14.65
N GLU A 12 -1.10 -4.98 14.52
CA GLU A 12 -0.67 -4.52 13.21
C GLU A 12 0.02 -5.67 12.47
N VAL A 13 -0.43 -5.93 11.25
CA VAL A 13 0.22 -6.89 10.36
C VAL A 13 1.59 -6.32 9.98
N ARG A 14 2.63 -6.80 10.64
CA ARG A 14 4.03 -6.47 10.32
C ARG A 14 4.59 -7.52 9.36
N GLN A 15 5.45 -7.08 8.45
CA GLN A 15 6.20 -8.00 7.58
C GLN A 15 7.13 -8.85 8.45
N VAL A 16 7.02 -10.18 8.35
CA VAL A 16 7.74 -11.16 9.21
C VAL A 16 8.86 -11.90 8.46
N SER A 17 9.47 -11.28 7.44
CA SER A 17 10.57 -11.92 6.72
C SER A 17 11.74 -12.20 7.67
N SER A 18 12.23 -13.44 7.67
CA SER A 18 13.44 -13.83 8.41
C SER A 18 14.73 -13.42 7.70
N THR A 19 14.63 -12.88 6.49
CA THR A 19 15.75 -12.43 5.68
C THR A 19 15.59 -10.94 5.35
N GLU A 20 16.68 -10.20 5.43
CA GLU A 20 16.74 -8.79 4.99
C GLU A 20 16.57 -8.66 3.47
N ASP A 21 16.87 -9.73 2.71
CA ASP A 21 16.87 -9.76 1.24
C ASP A 21 15.63 -10.45 0.64
N TRP A 22 14.43 -10.00 1.05
CA TRP A 22 13.19 -10.56 0.55
C TRP A 22 12.92 -10.17 -0.90
N HIS A 23 12.59 -11.15 -1.74
CA HIS A 23 12.18 -10.95 -3.13
C HIS A 23 10.82 -11.62 -3.39
N PRO A 24 9.90 -10.96 -4.13
CA PRO A 24 8.61 -11.54 -4.47
C PRO A 24 8.77 -12.75 -5.41
N ASN A 25 8.01 -13.82 -5.16
CA ASN A 25 7.94 -14.96 -6.06
C ASN A 25 6.68 -14.88 -6.92
N LEU A 26 6.83 -14.35 -8.15
CA LEU A 26 5.73 -14.16 -9.10
C LEU A 26 4.97 -15.45 -9.42
N SER A 27 5.67 -16.59 -9.48
CA SER A 27 5.04 -17.90 -9.74
C SER A 27 4.13 -18.38 -8.61
N LYS A 28 4.26 -17.79 -7.41
CA LYS A 28 3.46 -18.08 -6.23
C LYS A 28 2.46 -16.96 -5.90
N SER A 29 2.32 -15.96 -6.78
CA SER A 29 1.35 -14.88 -6.59
C SER A 29 -0.06 -15.40 -6.82
N LEU A 30 -0.97 -15.10 -5.90
CA LEU A 30 -2.37 -15.50 -6.02
C LEU A 30 -3.09 -14.66 -7.08
N PRO A 31 -3.99 -15.26 -7.88
CA PRO A 31 -4.79 -14.51 -8.82
C PRO A 31 -5.83 -13.66 -8.08
N LEU A 32 -6.08 -12.46 -8.59
CA LEU A 32 -7.12 -11.56 -8.12
C LEU A 32 -8.28 -11.49 -9.11
N SER A 33 -9.47 -11.13 -8.63
CA SER A 33 -10.56 -10.74 -9.53
C SER A 33 -10.15 -9.47 -10.31
N PRO A 34 -10.73 -9.22 -11.51
CA PRO A 34 -10.34 -8.06 -12.31
C PRO A 34 -10.45 -6.72 -11.56
N ALA A 35 -11.46 -6.57 -10.71
CA ALA A 35 -11.64 -5.36 -9.90
C ALA A 35 -10.53 -5.18 -8.85
N ARG A 36 -10.11 -6.28 -8.19
CA ARG A 36 -9.03 -6.25 -7.19
C ARG A 36 -7.67 -6.05 -7.86
N GLN A 37 -7.44 -6.67 -9.03
CA GLN A 37 -6.23 -6.46 -9.80
C GLN A 37 -6.09 -4.99 -10.23
N ALA A 38 -7.15 -4.38 -10.76
CA ALA A 38 -7.13 -2.96 -11.15
C ALA A 38 -6.86 -2.02 -9.97
N LEU A 39 -7.28 -2.37 -8.75
CA LEU A 39 -6.95 -1.62 -7.54
C LEU A 39 -5.45 -1.71 -7.23
N VAL A 40 -4.89 -2.93 -7.24
CA VAL A 40 -3.45 -3.16 -7.00
C VAL A 40 -2.60 -2.44 -8.04
N ASP A 41 -2.97 -2.53 -9.32
CA ASP A 41 -2.26 -1.88 -10.42
C ASP A 41 -2.24 -0.35 -10.25
N ASP A 42 -3.37 0.24 -9.82
CA ASP A 42 -3.44 1.68 -9.56
C ASP A 42 -2.63 2.11 -8.33
N ILE A 43 -2.54 1.27 -7.29
CA ILE A 43 -1.65 1.53 -6.13
C ILE A 43 -0.18 1.49 -6.57
N ILE A 44 0.24 0.46 -7.30
CA ILE A 44 1.61 0.32 -7.81
C ILE A 44 1.96 1.50 -8.73
N ALA A 45 1.01 1.94 -9.55
CA ALA A 45 1.18 3.10 -10.42
C ALA A 45 1.47 4.39 -9.65
N LEU A 46 0.84 4.62 -8.49
CA LEU A 46 1.13 5.78 -7.63
C LEU A 46 2.58 5.78 -7.15
N TYR A 47 3.09 4.63 -6.70
CA TYR A 47 4.49 4.45 -6.31
C TYR A 47 5.46 4.56 -7.49
N SER A 48 4.99 4.38 -8.72
CA SER A 48 5.80 4.41 -9.95
C SER A 48 5.66 5.72 -10.75
N TYR A 49 5.32 6.84 -10.08
CA TYR A 49 5.17 8.19 -10.69
C TYR A 49 4.01 8.35 -11.68
N LEU A 50 3.10 7.39 -11.76
CA LEU A 50 1.97 7.42 -12.68
C LEU A 50 0.72 7.99 -12.01
N SER A 51 0.88 9.01 -11.16
CA SER A 51 -0.21 9.68 -10.47
C SER A 51 -1.16 10.37 -11.45
N THR A 52 -2.45 10.07 -11.35
CA THR A 52 -3.51 10.72 -12.13
C THR A 52 -4.67 11.10 -11.24
N ILE A 53 -5.48 12.07 -11.67
CA ILE A 53 -6.68 12.50 -10.93
C ILE A 53 -7.62 11.31 -10.68
N GLU A 54 -7.80 10.43 -11.66
CA GLU A 54 -8.69 9.26 -11.53
C GLU A 54 -8.18 8.25 -10.50
N ARG A 55 -6.86 8.03 -10.41
CA ARG A 55 -6.26 7.19 -9.35
C ARG A 55 -6.47 7.77 -7.96
N ILE A 56 -6.33 9.10 -7.82
CA ILE A 56 -6.57 9.79 -6.55
C ILE A 56 -8.06 9.73 -6.16
N LYS A 57 -8.99 9.86 -7.13
CA LYS A 57 -10.44 9.82 -6.88
C LYS A 57 -10.95 8.48 -6.35
N ARG A 58 -10.17 7.40 -6.44
CA ARG A 58 -10.51 6.11 -5.81
C ARG A 58 -10.54 6.19 -4.29
N TYR A 59 -9.79 7.12 -3.71
CA TYR A 59 -9.73 7.33 -2.27
C TYR A 59 -10.87 8.24 -1.84
N THR A 60 -11.51 7.90 -0.72
CA THR A 60 -12.56 8.73 -0.13
C THR A 60 -12.00 10.09 0.30
N PRO A 61 -12.81 11.17 0.35
CA PRO A 61 -12.33 12.48 0.76
C PRO A 61 -11.58 12.51 2.10
N ASP A 62 -12.00 11.65 3.03
CA ASP A 62 -11.50 11.45 4.39
C ASP A 62 -10.46 10.33 4.51
N CYS A 63 -9.86 9.88 3.40
CA CYS A 63 -8.89 8.81 3.44
C CYS A 63 -7.69 9.16 4.33
N VAL A 64 -7.21 8.16 5.07
CA VAL A 64 -5.93 8.21 5.77
C VAL A 64 -4.92 7.42 4.95
N TYR A 65 -3.77 8.03 4.71
CA TYR A 65 -2.62 7.42 4.08
C TYR A 65 -1.43 7.58 5.00
N ASP A 66 -0.81 6.45 5.35
CA ASP A 66 0.28 6.37 6.30
C ASP A 66 1.33 5.40 5.74
N ASP A 67 2.50 5.92 5.42
CA ASP A 67 3.66 5.14 5.00
C ASP A 67 4.91 5.55 5.79
N GLN A 68 6.05 4.95 5.47
CA GLN A 68 7.31 5.20 6.19
C GLN A 68 7.78 6.66 6.12
N PHE A 69 7.29 7.46 5.18
CA PHE A 69 7.75 8.82 4.92
C PHE A 69 6.71 9.89 5.24
N VAL A 70 5.41 9.56 5.16
CA VAL A 70 4.34 10.55 5.21
C VAL A 70 3.08 10.02 5.88
N TYR A 71 2.47 10.91 6.65
CA TYR A 71 1.09 10.80 7.11
C TYR A 71 0.21 11.86 6.42
N ALA A 72 -0.89 11.43 5.81
CA ALA A 72 -1.92 12.28 5.22
C ALA A 72 -3.30 11.84 5.69
N ASN A 73 -4.15 12.81 6.04
CA ASN A 73 -5.48 12.57 6.62
C ASN A 73 -6.62 13.17 5.79
N ASP A 74 -6.36 13.43 4.52
CA ASP A 74 -7.38 13.72 3.51
C ASP A 74 -6.82 13.40 2.12
N ARG A 75 -7.72 13.25 1.14
CA ARG A 75 -7.33 12.90 -0.24
C ARG A 75 -6.44 13.94 -0.92
N TYR A 76 -6.52 15.21 -0.54
CA TYR A 76 -5.77 16.28 -1.18
C TYR A 76 -4.33 16.32 -0.67
N LYS A 77 -4.10 16.06 0.62
CA LYS A 77 -2.77 15.83 1.18
C LYS A 77 -2.12 14.60 0.58
N MET A 78 -2.87 13.49 0.48
CA MET A 78 -2.40 12.29 -0.20
C MET A 78 -2.05 12.58 -1.67
N ALA A 79 -2.89 13.33 -2.39
CA ALA A 79 -2.59 13.75 -3.76
C ALA A 79 -1.32 14.60 -3.85
N GLY A 80 -1.13 15.55 -2.93
CA GLY A 80 0.07 16.38 -2.85
C GLY A 80 1.34 15.54 -2.82
N GLN A 81 1.36 14.48 -2.00
CA GLN A 81 2.47 13.54 -1.93
C GLN A 81 2.72 12.85 -3.28
N TRP A 82 1.69 12.22 -3.85
CA TRP A 82 1.82 11.44 -5.08
C TRP A 82 2.19 12.26 -6.32
N PHE A 83 1.74 13.52 -6.40
CA PHE A 83 2.12 14.44 -7.47
C PHE A 83 3.47 15.13 -7.22
N ALA A 84 3.99 15.11 -6.00
CA ALA A 84 5.30 15.64 -5.67
C ALA A 84 6.45 14.66 -5.96
N LEU A 85 6.22 13.34 -5.85
CA LEU A 85 7.28 12.33 -6.05
C LEU A 85 8.12 12.52 -7.33
N PRO A 86 7.55 12.75 -8.53
CA PRO A 86 8.35 12.92 -9.75
C PRO A 86 9.18 14.21 -9.76
N LYS A 87 8.94 15.14 -8.83
CA LYS A 87 9.71 16.38 -8.64
C LYS A 87 10.86 16.21 -7.66
N LEU A 88 10.79 15.20 -6.77
CA LEU A 88 11.77 14.95 -5.72
C LEU A 88 12.82 13.92 -6.13
N PHE A 89 12.44 13.01 -7.03
CA PHE A 89 13.24 11.86 -7.39
C PHE A 89 13.38 11.74 -8.90
N LYS A 90 14.46 11.08 -9.36
CA LYS A 90 14.77 10.93 -10.78
C LYS A 90 13.93 9.85 -11.47
N ASP A 91 13.67 8.74 -10.79
CA ASP A 91 12.95 7.57 -11.30
C ASP A 91 12.41 6.73 -10.14
N SER A 92 11.24 6.11 -10.33
CA SER A 92 10.68 5.10 -9.40
C SER A 92 9.96 4.04 -10.20
N LYS A 93 10.34 2.80 -9.96
CA LYS A 93 9.86 1.62 -10.67
C LYS A 93 9.57 0.54 -9.65
N ASN A 94 8.48 -0.17 -9.88
CA ASN A 94 8.16 -1.37 -9.13
C ASN A 94 8.91 -2.57 -9.74
N GLU A 95 9.87 -3.13 -8.99
CA GLU A 95 10.67 -4.29 -9.42
C GLU A 95 9.92 -5.63 -9.28
N GLY A 96 8.83 -5.67 -8.49
CA GLY A 96 7.97 -6.83 -8.37
C GLY A 96 7.01 -6.74 -7.20
N TYR A 97 5.95 -7.54 -7.24
CA TYR A 97 5.04 -7.73 -6.10
C TYR A 97 4.53 -9.17 -6.10
N GLN A 98 4.07 -9.65 -4.95
CA GLN A 98 3.45 -10.96 -4.80
C GLN A 98 2.17 -10.81 -4.00
N ILE A 99 1.06 -11.28 -4.53
CA ILE A 99 -0.19 -11.40 -3.78
C ILE A 99 -0.12 -12.68 -2.97
N VAL A 100 -0.20 -12.55 -1.65
CA VAL A 100 -0.21 -13.65 -0.69
C VAL A 100 -1.51 -13.61 0.12
N ARG A 101 -1.90 -14.75 0.71
CA ARG A 101 -2.97 -14.72 1.71
C ARG A 101 -2.43 -14.03 2.97
N SER A 102 -3.31 -13.30 3.64
CA SER A 102 -3.01 -12.51 4.83
C SER A 102 -3.49 -13.20 6.12
N ASP A 103 -3.59 -14.53 6.14
CA ASP A 103 -4.32 -15.32 7.14
C ASP A 103 -4.16 -14.79 8.59
N ASP A 104 -5.21 -14.62 9.41
CA ASP A 104 -6.51 -15.33 9.37
C ASP A 104 -7.80 -14.48 9.22
N GLU A 105 -7.79 -13.15 9.26
CA GLU A 105 -9.04 -12.36 9.14
C GLU A 105 -8.87 -11.20 8.16
N VAL A 106 -9.88 -11.01 7.30
CA VAL A 106 -10.10 -9.91 6.33
C VAL A 106 -9.77 -10.25 4.86
N ILE A 107 -10.84 -10.52 4.09
CA ILE A 107 -10.94 -10.41 2.61
C ILE A 107 -11.83 -9.21 2.29
#